data_AF-V5C7G0-F1
#
_entry.id   AF-V5C7G0-F1
#
_cell.length_a   1.000
_cell.length_b   1.000
_cell.length_c   1.000
_cell.angle_alpha   90.00
_cell.angle_beta   90.00
_cell.angle_gamma   90.00
#
_symmetry.space_group_name_H-M   'P 1'
#
loop_
_entity.id
_entity.type
_entity.pdbx_description
1 polymer ?
#
loop_
_entity_poly.entity_id
_entity_poly.type
_entity_poly.pdbx_seq_one_letter_code
_entity_poly.pdbx_strand_id
1 'polypeptide(L)'
;MKKSLFCFALFISGSVLAATDHYVLREGKHVHHLKITQNGDEITVSSDVDFEPNADEKGSKACSADISGEAKSTGKDKLTLKKKSEEAATHCVLDIQLSPTGAKIEQSENCTDFVTGICHFESGGKELVKVK
;
A
#
# COMPACT_ATOMS: atom_id res chain seq x y z
N MET A 1 33.58 49.87 25.95
CA MET A 1 33.51 48.76 24.98
C MET A 1 32.32 47.88 25.32
N LYS A 2 31.21 47.95 24.58
CA LYS A 2 30.00 47.14 24.84
C LYS A 2 30.03 45.92 23.92
N LYS A 3 30.20 44.73 24.49
CA LYS A 3 30.25 43.45 23.75
C LYS A 3 28.83 42.97 23.49
N SER A 4 28.40 42.99 22.25
CA SER A 4 27.12 42.42 21.82
C SER A 4 27.30 40.92 21.60
N LEU A 5 26.61 40.08 22.38
CA LEU A 5 26.48 38.66 22.09
C LEU A 5 25.38 38.49 21.03
N PHE A 6 25.75 38.02 19.85
CA PHE A 6 24.80 37.51 18.86
C PHE A 6 24.57 36.01 19.14
N CYS A 7 23.35 35.66 19.59
CA CYS A 7 22.89 34.27 19.62
C CYS A 7 22.49 33.84 18.21
N PHE A 8 23.26 32.92 17.61
CA PHE A 8 22.83 32.21 16.41
C PHE A 8 21.86 31.09 16.81
N ALA A 9 20.57 31.31 16.61
CA ALA A 9 19.58 30.24 16.62
C ALA A 9 19.72 29.46 15.30
N LEU A 10 20.40 28.31 15.36
CA LEU A 10 20.42 27.33 14.27
C LEU A 10 19.03 26.68 14.19
N PHE A 11 18.22 27.13 13.23
CA PHE A 11 17.05 26.38 12.79
C PHE A 11 17.54 25.10 12.10
N ILE A 12 17.50 23.98 12.83
CA ILE A 12 17.67 22.65 12.23
C ILE A 12 16.36 22.35 11.51
N SER A 13 16.28 22.75 10.24
CA SER A 13 15.23 22.33 9.32
C SER A 13 15.43 20.84 9.07
N GLY A 14 14.70 19.98 9.80
CA GLY A 14 14.70 18.54 9.55
C GLY A 14 14.19 18.28 8.14
N SER A 15 15.06 17.85 7.24
CA SER A 15 14.65 17.33 5.95
C SER A 15 13.86 16.05 6.20
N VAL A 16 12.53 16.13 6.09
CA VAL A 16 11.68 14.95 6.07
C VAL A 16 11.98 14.23 4.74
N LEU A 17 12.77 13.17 4.80
CA LEU A 17 13.04 12.33 3.64
C LEU A 17 11.78 11.51 3.34
N ALA A 18 11.33 11.52 2.10
CA ALA A 18 10.30 10.61 1.64
C ALA A 18 10.85 9.17 1.71
N ALA A 19 10.20 8.31 2.47
CA ALA A 19 10.53 6.89 2.54
C ALA A 19 9.57 6.12 1.62
N THR A 20 10.09 5.20 0.82
CA THR A 20 9.25 4.32 0.00
C THR A 20 9.66 2.88 0.22
N ASP A 21 8.68 2.05 0.57
CA ASP A 21 8.81 0.62 0.74
C ASP A 21 8.01 -0.10 -0.35
N HIS A 22 8.57 -1.21 -0.83
CA HIS A 22 7.94 -2.11 -1.79
C HIS A 22 7.79 -3.50 -1.17
N TYR A 23 6.65 -4.14 -1.38
CA TYR A 23 6.34 -5.48 -0.89
C TYR A 23 5.74 -6.30 -2.02
N VAL A 24 6.20 -7.54 -2.21
CA VAL A 24 5.76 -8.38 -3.33
C VAL A 24 5.39 -9.77 -2.83
N LEU A 25 4.24 -10.27 -3.29
CA LEU A 25 3.88 -11.68 -3.23
C LEU A 25 3.86 -12.24 -4.65
N ARG A 26 4.48 -13.40 -4.85
CA ARG A 26 4.42 -14.15 -6.11
C ARG A 26 3.94 -15.55 -5.83
N GLU A 27 2.87 -15.95 -6.49
CA GLU A 27 2.24 -17.26 -6.32
C GLU A 27 1.97 -17.89 -7.68
N GLY A 28 2.86 -18.79 -8.10
CA GLY A 28 2.83 -19.30 -9.47
C GLY A 28 2.93 -18.12 -10.45
N LYS A 29 1.86 -17.87 -11.20
CA LYS A 29 1.75 -16.78 -12.17
C LYS A 29 1.00 -15.55 -11.67
N HIS A 30 0.68 -15.48 -10.38
CA HIS A 30 0.09 -14.31 -9.75
C HIS A 30 1.19 -13.42 -9.17
N VAL A 31 1.17 -12.14 -9.52
CA VAL A 31 2.04 -11.13 -8.92
C VAL A 31 1.17 -10.09 -8.23
N HIS A 32 1.48 -9.84 -6.95
CA HIS A 32 0.84 -8.80 -6.15
C HIS A 32 1.92 -7.89 -5.59
N HIS A 33 1.85 -6.61 -5.93
CA HIS A 33 2.77 -5.57 -5.47
C HIS A 33 2.02 -4.57 -4.59
N LEU A 34 2.67 -4.20 -3.49
CA LEU A 34 2.26 -3.13 -2.60
C LEU A 34 3.41 -2.14 -2.48
N LYS A 35 3.11 -0.87 -2.67
CA LYS A 35 4.01 0.26 -2.47
C LYS A 35 3.45 1.17 -1.41
N ILE A 36 4.29 1.54 -0.45
CA ILE A 36 3.95 2.47 0.62
C ILE A 36 4.96 3.62 0.57
N THR A 37 4.46 4.83 0.37
CA THR A 37 5.27 6.05 0.38
C THR A 37 4.85 6.91 1.56
N GLN A 38 5.81 7.26 2.41
CA GLN A 38 5.62 8.21 3.51
C GLN A 38 6.34 9.51 3.19
N ASN A 39 5.61 10.62 3.21
CA ASN A 39 6.13 11.96 3.03
C ASN A 39 5.62 12.85 4.18
N GLY A 40 6.42 12.96 5.25
CA GLY A 40 5.99 13.60 6.49
C GLY A 40 4.90 12.79 7.17
N ASP A 41 3.76 13.42 7.38
CA ASP A 41 2.59 12.80 8.00
C ASP A 41 1.67 12.14 6.95
N GLU A 42 1.92 12.36 5.66
CA GLU A 42 1.15 11.76 4.58
C GLU A 42 1.68 10.35 4.25
N ILE A 43 0.78 9.38 4.25
CA ILE A 43 1.07 8.01 3.83
C ILE A 43 0.23 7.72 2.59
N THR A 44 0.88 7.48 1.46
CA THR A 44 0.23 7.02 0.24
C THR A 44 0.49 5.53 0.05
N VAL A 45 -0.57 4.80 -0.27
CA VAL A 45 -0.54 3.37 -0.59
C VAL A 45 -0.93 3.19 -2.05
N SER A 46 -0.24 2.27 -2.72
CA SER A 46 -0.61 1.73 -4.03
C SER A 46 -0.52 0.21 -3.96
N SER A 47 -1.57 -0.49 -4.34
CA SER A 47 -1.57 -1.94 -4.52
C SER A 47 -1.92 -2.24 -5.96
N ASP A 48 -1.17 -3.13 -6.60
CA ASP A 48 -1.44 -3.61 -7.94
C ASP A 48 -1.28 -5.12 -8.01
N VAL A 49 -2.09 -5.73 -8.87
CA VAL A 49 -2.09 -7.16 -9.12
C VAL A 49 -2.02 -7.41 -10.62
N ASP A 50 -1.26 -8.43 -10.99
CA ASP A 50 -1.13 -8.94 -12.35
C ASP A 50 -1.15 -10.46 -12.32
N PHE A 51 -2.32 -11.03 -12.62
CA PHE A 51 -2.59 -12.45 -12.45
C PHE A 51 -2.82 -13.09 -13.82
N GLU A 52 -1.91 -14.00 -14.20
CA GLU A 52 -2.23 -15.01 -15.21
C GLU A 52 -2.81 -16.26 -14.55
N PRO A 53 -3.78 -16.95 -15.18
CA PRO A 53 -4.34 -18.18 -14.62
C PRO A 53 -3.27 -19.25 -14.38
N ASN A 54 -3.26 -19.79 -13.17
CA ASN A 54 -2.54 -21.01 -12.84
C ASN A 54 -3.24 -22.26 -13.42
N ALA A 55 -2.61 -23.41 -13.28
CA ALA A 55 -3.10 -24.67 -13.88
C ALA A 55 -4.46 -25.13 -13.33
N ASP A 56 -4.82 -24.70 -12.12
CA ASP A 56 -6.07 -24.95 -11.41
C ASP A 56 -7.17 -23.92 -11.74
N GLU A 57 -6.83 -22.80 -12.37
CA GLU A 57 -7.74 -21.71 -12.76
C GLU A 57 -8.16 -21.81 -14.23
N LYS A 58 -8.41 -23.04 -14.69
CA LYS A 58 -8.73 -23.29 -16.11
C LYS A 58 -9.98 -22.53 -16.56
N GLY A 59 -9.84 -21.82 -17.67
CA GLY A 59 -10.93 -21.04 -18.26
C GLY A 59 -11.02 -19.61 -17.74
N SER A 60 -10.28 -19.26 -16.69
CA SER A 60 -10.08 -17.87 -16.28
C SER A 60 -9.27 -17.10 -17.33
N LYS A 61 -9.44 -15.78 -17.36
CA LYS A 61 -8.64 -14.87 -18.18
C LYS A 61 -7.61 -14.17 -17.30
N ALA A 62 -6.49 -13.81 -17.89
CA ALA A 62 -5.55 -12.90 -17.23
C ALA A 62 -6.25 -11.58 -16.89
N CYS A 63 -5.87 -11.00 -15.77
CA CYS A 63 -6.39 -9.72 -15.30
C CYS A 63 -5.27 -8.94 -14.63
N SER A 64 -5.44 -7.61 -14.63
CA SER A 64 -4.61 -6.72 -13.85
C SER A 64 -5.50 -5.62 -13.27
N ALA A 65 -5.16 -5.15 -12.08
CA ALA A 65 -5.90 -4.08 -11.42
C ALA A 65 -4.98 -3.32 -10.48
N ASP A 66 -5.26 -2.04 -10.28
CA ASP A 66 -4.54 -1.19 -9.34
C ASP A 66 -5.50 -0.35 -8.49
N ILE A 67 -5.07 -0.05 -7.28
CA ILE A 67 -5.77 0.83 -6.36
C ILE A 67 -4.76 1.65 -5.58
N SER A 68 -4.97 2.97 -5.56
CA SER A 68 -4.06 3.90 -4.90
C SER A 68 -4.79 5.06 -4.24
N GLY A 69 -4.16 5.59 -3.19
CA GLY A 69 -4.60 6.79 -2.48
C GLY A 69 -3.93 6.96 -1.12
N GLU A 70 -4.38 7.99 -0.40
CA GLU A 70 -3.96 8.24 0.98
C GLU A 70 -4.47 7.14 1.91
N ALA A 71 -3.57 6.63 2.74
CA ALA A 71 -3.86 5.68 3.80
C ALA A 71 -3.73 6.34 5.17
N LYS A 72 -4.52 5.86 6.12
CA LYS A 72 -4.46 6.30 7.52
C LYS A 72 -3.80 5.23 8.37
N SER A 73 -2.91 5.64 9.26
CA SER A 73 -2.45 4.75 10.32
C SER A 73 -3.59 4.47 11.30
N THR A 74 -3.93 3.20 11.47
CA THR A 74 -4.97 2.71 12.40
C THR A 74 -4.38 1.94 13.59
N GLY A 75 -3.06 1.88 13.66
CA GLY A 75 -2.27 1.25 14.72
C GLY A 75 -0.78 1.32 14.39
N LYS A 76 0.05 0.81 15.30
CA LYS A 76 1.51 0.87 15.18
C LYS A 76 2.04 0.32 13.85
N ASP A 77 1.46 -0.80 13.40
CA ASP A 77 1.85 -1.51 12.19
C ASP A 77 0.63 -1.78 11.30
N LYS A 78 -0.33 -0.84 11.29
CA LYS A 78 -1.57 -0.97 10.52
C LYS A 78 -1.87 0.30 9.75
N LEU A 79 -2.17 0.12 8.46
CA LEU A 79 -2.61 1.16 7.56
C LEU A 79 -3.96 0.78 6.95
N THR A 80 -4.80 1.77 6.71
CA THR A 80 -6.09 1.56 6.03
C THR A 80 -6.21 2.53 4.87
N LEU A 81 -6.31 2.00 3.65
CA LEU A 81 -6.68 2.74 2.45
C LEU A 81 -8.20 2.64 2.25
N LYS A 82 -8.86 3.76 1.94
CA LYS A 82 -10.28 3.76 1.55
C LYS A 82 -10.43 4.45 0.22
N LYS A 83 -10.84 3.71 -0.81
CA LYS A 83 -11.14 4.25 -2.15
C LYS A 83 -12.63 4.16 -2.42
N LYS A 84 -13.22 5.29 -2.79
CA LYS A 84 -14.62 5.33 -3.21
C LYS A 84 -14.74 4.78 -4.63
N SER A 85 -15.74 3.94 -4.88
CA SER A 85 -16.09 3.49 -6.24
C SER A 85 -16.61 4.66 -7.07
N GLU A 86 -16.24 4.70 -8.35
CA GLU A 86 -16.76 5.71 -9.28
C GLU A 86 -18.21 5.41 -9.68
N GLU A 87 -18.56 4.11 -9.71
CA GLU A 87 -19.85 3.63 -10.21
C GLU A 87 -20.87 3.37 -9.09
N ALA A 88 -20.39 3.11 -7.87
CA ALA A 88 -21.22 2.77 -6.72
C ALA A 88 -20.96 3.70 -5.52
N ALA A 89 -21.96 3.83 -4.64
CA ALA A 89 -21.82 4.54 -3.36
C ALA A 89 -21.04 3.72 -2.29
N THR A 90 -20.23 2.76 -2.72
CA THR A 90 -19.45 1.84 -1.89
C THR A 90 -17.99 2.29 -1.82
N HIS A 91 -17.27 1.74 -0.83
CA HIS A 91 -15.84 1.97 -0.66
C HIS A 91 -15.12 0.62 -0.64
N CYS A 92 -14.10 0.50 -1.48
CA CYS A 92 -13.08 -0.52 -1.28
C CYS A 92 -12.18 -0.07 -0.13
N VAL A 93 -11.99 -0.97 0.83
CA VAL A 93 -11.12 -0.75 1.99
C VAL A 93 -10.03 -1.80 1.93
N LEU A 94 -8.77 -1.36 1.94
CA LEU A 94 -7.63 -2.25 2.14
C LEU A 94 -7.06 -2.00 3.53
N ASP A 95 -7.09 -3.04 4.36
CA ASP A 95 -6.43 -3.06 5.65
C ASP A 95 -5.09 -3.77 5.51
N ILE A 96 -4.02 -3.00 5.73
CA ILE A 96 -2.64 -3.44 5.53
C ILE A 96 -2.00 -3.61 6.90
N GLN A 97 -1.57 -4.83 7.19
CA GLN A 97 -0.81 -5.14 8.39
C GLN A 97 0.67 -5.29 8.03
N LEU A 98 1.51 -4.44 8.61
CA LEU A 98 2.95 -4.45 8.40
C LEU A 98 3.65 -5.36 9.41
N SER A 99 4.75 -5.95 8.97
CA SER A 99 5.72 -6.67 9.79
C SER A 99 7.13 -6.16 9.47
N PRO A 100 8.16 -6.53 10.25
CA PRO A 100 9.54 -6.15 9.94
C PRO A 100 10.02 -6.62 8.56
N THR A 101 9.40 -7.67 8.02
CA THR A 101 9.83 -8.35 6.79
C THR A 101 8.82 -8.30 5.67
N GLY A 102 7.60 -7.83 5.92
CA GLY A 102 6.53 -7.94 4.96
C GLY A 102 5.27 -7.16 5.29
N ALA A 103 4.22 -7.45 4.51
CA ALA A 103 2.89 -6.90 4.67
C ALA A 103 1.83 -7.96 4.36
N LYS A 104 0.67 -7.85 5.01
CA LYS A 104 -0.54 -8.61 4.66
C LYS A 104 -1.65 -7.64 4.32
N ILE A 105 -2.49 -8.01 3.36
CA ILE A 105 -3.62 -7.20 2.93
C ILE A 105 -4.89 -8.01 3.09
N GLU A 106 -5.86 -7.40 3.76
CA GLU A 106 -7.26 -7.80 3.78
C GLU A 106 -8.07 -6.75 3.02
N GLN A 107 -9.09 -7.17 2.28
CA GLN A 107 -9.93 -6.27 1.50
C GLN A 107 -11.41 -6.36 1.91
N SER A 108 -12.17 -5.28 1.76
CA SER A 108 -13.63 -5.34 1.87
C SER A 108 -14.26 -6.00 0.65
N GLU A 109 -15.47 -6.57 0.80
CA GLU A 109 -16.21 -7.19 -0.31
C GLU A 109 -16.41 -6.23 -1.49
N ASN A 110 -16.58 -4.94 -1.22
CA ASN A 110 -16.78 -3.90 -2.26
C ASN A 110 -15.53 -3.68 -3.14
N CYS A 111 -14.38 -4.26 -2.82
CA CYS A 111 -13.20 -4.21 -3.69
C CYS A 111 -13.39 -5.02 -4.98
N THR A 112 -14.41 -5.88 -5.07
CA THR A 112 -14.79 -6.55 -6.32
C THR A 112 -15.18 -5.56 -7.43
N ASP A 113 -15.60 -4.34 -7.08
CA ASP A 113 -15.92 -3.28 -8.06
C ASP A 113 -14.66 -2.69 -8.72
N PHE A 114 -13.47 -2.99 -8.19
CA PHE A 114 -12.18 -2.46 -8.65
C PHE A 114 -11.31 -3.49 -9.38
N VAL A 115 -11.76 -4.75 -9.44
CA VAL A 115 -11.02 -5.87 -10.01
C VAL A 115 -11.94 -6.69 -10.93
N THR A 116 -11.35 -7.54 -11.77
CA THR A 116 -12.13 -8.44 -12.63
C THR A 116 -11.55 -9.85 -12.61
N GLY A 117 -12.40 -10.85 -12.89
CA GLY A 117 -11.98 -12.23 -13.02
C GLY A 117 -11.39 -12.78 -11.72
N ILE A 118 -10.14 -13.24 -11.79
CA ILE A 118 -9.42 -13.86 -10.68
C ILE A 118 -8.67 -12.85 -9.79
N CYS A 119 -8.62 -11.58 -10.19
CA CYS A 119 -7.87 -10.56 -9.48
C CYS A 119 -8.56 -10.18 -8.17
N HIS A 120 -7.74 -9.97 -7.15
CA HIS A 120 -8.14 -9.49 -5.83
C HIS A 120 -6.92 -8.86 -5.15
N PHE A 121 -7.13 -7.84 -4.32
CA PHE A 121 -6.07 -7.16 -3.58
C PHE A 121 -5.77 -7.78 -2.22
N GLU A 122 -6.58 -8.74 -1.77
CA GLU A 122 -6.27 -9.51 -0.56
C GLU A 122 -5.08 -10.45 -0.78
N SER A 123 -4.36 -10.73 0.29
CA SER A 123 -3.18 -11.61 0.26
C SER A 123 -3.49 -13.05 0.64
N GLY A 124 -4.75 -13.38 0.96
CA GLY A 124 -5.16 -14.70 1.45
C GLY A 124 -4.40 -15.13 2.71
N GLY A 125 -4.07 -14.17 3.59
CA GLY A 125 -3.28 -14.38 4.80
C GLY A 125 -1.77 -14.61 4.58
N LYS A 126 -1.30 -14.62 3.32
CA LYS A 126 0.12 -14.75 2.97
C LYS A 126 0.83 -13.42 3.07
N GLU A 127 2.13 -13.45 3.26
CA GLU A 127 2.93 -12.25 3.46
C GLU A 127 3.56 -11.81 2.15
N LEU A 128 3.28 -10.57 1.74
CA LEU A 128 4.03 -9.85 0.73
C LEU A 128 5.41 -9.52 1.33
N VAL A 129 6.48 -10.00 0.72
CA VAL A 129 7.84 -9.83 1.24
C VAL A 129 8.36 -8.45 0.86
N LYS A 130 8.94 -7.74 1.82
CA LYS A 130 9.59 -6.45 1.59
C LYS A 130 10.80 -6.61 0.66
N VAL A 131 10.85 -5.82 -0.41
CA VAL A 131 11.96 -5.77 -1.37
C VAL A 131 12.65 -4.41 -1.31
N LYS A 132 13.97 -4.43 -1.53
CA LYS A 132 14.84 -3.25 -1.52
C LYS A 132 15.07 -2.72 -2.92
#